data_AF-A0A5K1HFS5-F1
#
_entry.id   AF-A0A5K1HFS5-F1
#
_cell.length_a   1.000
_cell.length_b   1.000
_cell.length_c   1.000
_cell.angle_alpha   90.00
_cell.angle_beta   90.00
_cell.angle_gamma   90.00
#
_symmetry.space_group_name_H-M   'P 1'
#
loop_
_entity.id
_entity.type
_entity.pdbx_description
1 polymer ?
#
loop_
_entity_poly.entity_id
_entity_poly.type
_entity_poly.pdbx_seq_one_letter_code
_entity_poly.pdbx_strand_id
1 'polypeptide(L)'
;DPVHGEHVNSKEATHHVGVQLPIGRENDTKVLVEMLSSNDFCCKTEKGGASIISIVGKGGIGKMTLANMVFNEVEQQFVERRWWVCLSERPNHKDLVRQILRE
;
A
#
# COMPACT_ATOMS: atom_id res chain seq x y z
N ASP A 1 -5.05 -49.51 7.40
CA ASP A 1 -3.73 -48.95 7.02
C ASP A 1 -3.72 -47.42 7.11
N PRO A 2 -2.84 -46.83 7.93
CA PRO A 2 -2.63 -45.40 8.05
C PRO A 2 -1.34 -44.95 7.36
N VAL A 3 -1.38 -43.90 6.53
CA VAL A 3 -0.22 -43.11 6.06
C VAL A 3 -0.74 -41.68 5.84
N HIS A 4 -0.52 -40.74 6.78
CA HIS A 4 0.56 -39.73 6.76
C HIS A 4 0.72 -39.01 5.40
N GLY A 5 0.72 -37.69 5.27
CA GLY A 5 0.87 -36.65 6.28
C GLY A 5 0.33 -35.31 5.80
N GLU A 6 0.00 -34.49 6.80
CA GLU A 6 -0.25 -33.07 6.64
C GLU A 6 1.04 -32.40 6.16
N HIS A 7 1.00 -31.81 4.96
CA HIS A 7 1.99 -30.80 4.59
C HIS A 7 1.62 -29.49 5.31
N VAL A 8 1.96 -29.40 6.59
CA VAL A 8 2.07 -28.12 7.28
C VAL A 8 3.31 -27.45 6.69
N ASN A 9 3.11 -26.55 5.72
CA ASN A 9 4.16 -25.65 5.30
C ASN A 9 4.40 -24.66 6.44
N SER A 10 5.35 -24.99 7.32
CA SER A 10 5.85 -24.07 8.32
C SER A 10 6.45 -22.88 7.58
N LYS A 11 5.82 -21.72 7.73
CA LYS A 11 6.39 -20.43 7.38
C LYS A 11 7.69 -20.26 8.18
N GLU A 12 8.80 -20.68 7.57
CA GLU A 12 10.14 -20.41 8.07
C GLU A 12 10.31 -18.89 8.16
N ALA A 13 10.20 -18.37 9.38
CA ALA A 13 10.60 -17.01 9.69
C ALA A 13 12.08 -17.07 10.09
N THR A 14 12.96 -16.85 9.12
CA THR A 14 14.38 -16.65 9.40
C THR A 14 14.52 -15.38 10.23
N HIS A 15 14.91 -15.58 11.48
CA HIS A 15 15.09 -14.57 12.50
C HIS A 15 16.21 -13.56 12.10
N HIS A 16 15.94 -12.27 12.33
CA HIS A 16 16.86 -11.11 12.25
C HIS A 16 17.24 -10.59 10.86
N VAL A 17 16.31 -9.91 10.19
CA VAL A 17 16.63 -8.70 9.43
C VAL A 17 15.84 -7.59 10.09
N GLY A 18 16.51 -6.71 10.84
CA GLY A 18 15.89 -5.45 11.24
C GLY A 18 15.37 -4.79 9.97
N VAL A 19 14.13 -4.28 9.99
CA VAL A 19 13.52 -3.62 8.83
C VAL A 19 14.48 -2.51 8.38
N GLN A 20 15.28 -2.79 7.35
CA GLN A 20 16.14 -1.77 6.77
C GLN A 20 15.22 -0.82 6.03
N LEU A 21 15.39 0.48 6.27
CA LEU A 21 14.66 1.48 5.52
C LEU A 21 15.02 1.31 4.03
N PRO A 22 14.02 1.28 3.12
CA PRO A 22 14.32 1.16 1.70
C PRO A 22 15.16 2.37 1.23
N ILE A 23 16.19 2.11 0.41
CA ILE A 23 17.12 3.12 -0.12
C ILE A 23 17.00 3.18 -1.65
N GLY A 24 17.28 4.34 -2.25
CA GLY A 24 17.40 4.51 -3.71
C GLY A 24 16.09 4.84 -4.42
N ARG A 25 15.05 5.17 -3.65
CA ARG A 25 13.70 5.52 -4.14
C ARG A 25 13.27 6.91 -3.70
N GLU A 26 14.21 7.73 -3.26
CA GLU A 26 13.96 9.07 -2.70
C GLU A 26 13.34 9.99 -3.78
N ASN A 27 13.86 9.94 -5.01
CA ASN A 27 13.32 10.71 -6.13
C ASN A 27 11.91 10.25 -6.53
N ASP A 28 11.69 8.94 -6.64
CA ASP A 28 10.37 8.37 -6.95
C ASP A 28 9.34 8.78 -5.89
N THR A 29 9.73 8.70 -4.62
CA THR A 29 8.89 9.10 -3.48
C THR A 29 8.54 10.58 -3.56
N LYS A 30 9.53 11.44 -3.78
CA LYS A 30 9.34 12.89 -3.90
C LYS A 30 8.35 13.26 -5.02
N VAL A 31 8.50 12.66 -6.20
CA VAL A 31 7.59 12.91 -7.34
C VAL A 31 6.15 12.52 -6.99
N LEU A 32 5.96 11.37 -6.34
CA LEU A 32 4.62 10.91 -5.95
C LEU A 32 3.99 11.79 -4.86
N VAL A 33 4.79 12.26 -3.89
CA VAL A 33 4.33 13.22 -2.86
C VAL A 33 3.91 14.55 -3.48
N GLU A 34 4.69 15.07 -4.44
CA GLU A 34 4.35 16.29 -5.18
C GLU A 34 3.06 16.11 -5.99
N MET A 35 2.87 14.96 -6.64
CA MET A 35 1.63 14.62 -7.35
C MET A 35 0.42 14.57 -6.42
N LEU A 36 0.55 13.99 -5.22
CA LEU A 36 -0.51 13.95 -4.21
C LEU A 36 -0.84 15.34 -3.64
N SER A 37 0.17 16.20 -3.54
CA SER A 37 0.02 17.57 -3.02
C SER A 37 -0.55 18.55 -4.05
N SER A 38 -0.45 18.23 -5.34
CA SER A 38 -0.92 19.10 -6.41
C SER A 38 -2.42 18.92 -6.72
N ASN A 39 -3.12 20.04 -6.85
CA ASN A 39 -4.52 20.06 -7.31
C ASN A 39 -4.65 19.86 -8.84
N ASP A 40 -3.54 19.77 -9.57
CA ASP A 40 -3.54 19.67 -11.03
C ASP A 40 -4.08 18.32 -11.53
N PHE A 41 -3.99 17.28 -10.69
CA PHE A 41 -4.41 15.92 -11.03
C PHE A 41 -5.87 15.62 -10.66
N CYS A 42 -6.56 16.56 -10.01
CA CYS A 42 -7.96 16.40 -9.66
C CYS A 42 -8.85 16.76 -10.87
N CYS A 43 -9.66 15.81 -11.32
CA CYS A 43 -10.65 16.08 -12.36
C CYS A 43 -11.67 17.11 -11.83
N LYS A 44 -11.57 18.36 -12.32
CA LYS A 44 -12.51 19.45 -12.03
C LYS A 44 -13.86 19.16 -12.69
N THR A 45 -14.59 18.24 -12.10
CA THR A 45 -16.01 18.02 -12.38
C THR A 45 -16.84 18.77 -11.34
N GLU A 46 -18.07 19.07 -11.72
CA GLU A 46 -19.03 19.90 -10.96
C GLU A 46 -19.35 19.36 -9.55
N LYS A 47 -18.90 18.12 -9.23
CA LYS A 47 -19.12 17.42 -7.95
C LYS A 47 -17.84 17.20 -7.12
N GLY A 48 -16.69 17.72 -7.55
CA GLY A 48 -15.40 17.43 -6.93
C GLY A 48 -14.86 16.05 -7.35
N GLY A 49 -13.70 16.04 -7.99
CA GLY A 49 -13.03 14.81 -8.43
C GLY A 49 -12.16 14.17 -7.36
N ALA A 50 -11.67 12.96 -7.64
CA ALA A 50 -10.62 12.31 -6.89
C ALA A 50 -9.37 12.19 -7.76
N SER A 51 -8.18 12.43 -7.19
CA SER A 51 -6.90 12.11 -7.83
C SER A 51 -6.51 10.67 -7.50
N ILE A 52 -6.12 9.89 -8.51
CA ILE A 52 -5.71 8.49 -8.36
C ILE A 52 -4.35 8.30 -9.01
N ILE A 53 -3.39 7.78 -8.25
CA ILE A 53 -2.06 7.43 -8.73
C ILE A 53 -1.88 5.92 -8.67
N SER A 54 -1.56 5.30 -9.81
CA SER A 54 -1.36 3.85 -9.92
C SER A 54 0.13 3.52 -10.05
N ILE A 55 0.64 2.62 -9.20
CA ILE A 55 2.01 2.11 -9.27
C ILE A 55 1.99 0.72 -9.89
N VAL A 56 2.52 0.58 -11.11
CA VAL A 56 2.49 -0.66 -11.89
C VAL A 56 3.90 -1.19 -12.16
N GLY A 57 4.03 -2.51 -12.38
CA GLY A 57 5.32 -3.15 -12.65
C GLY A 57 5.36 -4.63 -12.27
N LYS A 58 6.47 -5.30 -12.61
CA LYS A 58 6.69 -6.74 -12.35
C LYS A 58 6.65 -7.08 -10.85
N GLY A 59 6.46 -8.36 -10.53
CA GLY A 59 6.57 -8.89 -9.17
C GLY A 59 7.98 -8.65 -8.59
N GLY A 60 8.07 -8.45 -7.28
CA GLY A 60 9.36 -8.28 -6.58
C GLY A 60 10.05 -6.92 -6.75
N ILE A 61 9.57 -6.02 -7.61
CA ILE A 61 10.24 -4.73 -7.89
C ILE A 61 10.13 -3.68 -6.75
N GLY A 62 9.36 -3.97 -5.71
CA GLY A 62 9.18 -3.06 -4.55
C GLY A 62 8.04 -2.03 -4.69
N LYS A 63 6.96 -2.32 -5.45
CA LYS A 63 5.81 -1.39 -5.58
C LYS A 63 5.16 -1.04 -4.25
N MET A 64 4.88 -2.08 -3.45
CA MET A 64 4.32 -1.91 -2.11
C MET A 64 5.27 -1.13 -1.20
N THR A 65 6.58 -1.37 -1.33
CA THR A 65 7.62 -0.63 -0.62
C THR A 65 7.60 0.85 -0.96
N LEU A 66 7.53 1.21 -2.25
CA LEU A 66 7.43 2.61 -2.69
C LEU A 66 6.14 3.28 -2.20
N ALA A 67 4.99 2.59 -2.31
CA ALA A 67 3.72 3.10 -1.80
C ALA A 67 3.78 3.37 -0.29
N ASN A 68 4.42 2.50 0.48
CA ASN A 68 4.57 2.66 1.93
C ASN A 68 5.50 3.83 2.27
N MET A 69 6.58 4.04 1.51
CA MET A 69 7.46 5.21 1.69
C MET A 69 6.69 6.52 1.49
N VAL A 70 5.88 6.61 0.41
CA VAL A 70 5.03 7.78 0.15
C VAL A 70 3.99 7.95 1.25
N PHE A 71 3.32 6.87 1.67
CA PHE A 71 2.29 6.91 2.71
C PHE A 71 2.82 7.49 4.03
N ASN A 72 4.06 7.14 4.40
CA ASN A 72 4.73 7.67 5.59
C ASN A 72 5.17 9.12 5.40
N GLU A 73 5.72 9.49 4.25
CA GLU A 73 6.19 10.87 3.99
C GLU A 73 5.04 11.90 4.04
N VAL A 74 3.85 11.51 3.59
CA VAL A 74 2.67 12.39 3.61
C VAL A 74 1.95 12.43 4.97
N GLU A 75 2.54 11.86 6.02
CA GLU A 75 1.94 11.78 7.35
C GLU A 75 1.50 13.13 7.91
N GLN A 76 2.38 14.12 7.81
CA GLN A 76 2.09 15.46 8.32
C GLN A 76 1.02 16.20 7.51
N GLN A 77 0.81 15.81 6.24
CA GLN A 77 -0.15 16.45 5.35
C GLN A 77 -1.58 15.91 5.52
N PHE A 78 -1.71 14.61 5.82
CA PHE A 78 -3.00 13.91 5.88
C PHE A 78 -3.26 13.24 7.24
N VAL A 79 -2.78 13.86 8.32
CA VAL A 79 -2.71 13.33 9.69
C VAL A 79 -3.82 12.34 10.07
N GLU A 80 -5.08 12.79 10.09
CA GLU A 80 -6.22 12.00 10.58
C GLU A 80 -7.00 11.26 9.48
N ARG A 81 -6.56 11.32 8.21
CA ARG A 81 -7.34 10.82 7.05
C ARG A 81 -6.48 10.03 6.08
N ARG A 82 -5.73 9.07 6.61
CA ARG A 82 -4.93 8.11 5.83
C ARG A 82 -5.30 6.71 6.23
N TRP A 83 -5.48 5.86 5.23
CA TRP A 83 -5.79 4.45 5.43
C TRP A 83 -4.85 3.60 4.58
N TRP A 84 -4.28 2.56 5.17
CA TRP A 84 -3.53 1.55 4.46
C TRP A 84 -4.29 0.22 4.48
N VAL A 85 -4.78 -0.21 3.33
CA VAL A 85 -5.64 -1.39 3.23
C VAL A 85 -5.06 -2.42 2.28
N CYS A 86 -4.90 -3.65 2.78
CA CYS A 86 -4.50 -4.81 1.98
C CYS A 86 -5.75 -5.57 1.49
N LEU A 87 -5.82 -5.86 0.20
CA LEU A 87 -6.91 -6.61 -0.41
C LEU A 87 -6.49 -8.05 -0.70
N SER A 88 -7.42 -8.99 -0.49
CA SER A 88 -7.29 -10.34 -1.03
C SER A 88 -7.56 -10.34 -2.54
N GLU A 89 -7.20 -11.43 -3.23
CA GLU A 89 -7.42 -11.59 -4.68
C GLU A 89 -8.90 -11.43 -5.07
N ARG A 90 -9.82 -11.81 -4.16
CA ARG A 90 -11.26 -11.67 -4.33
C ARG A 90 -11.84 -10.91 -3.14
N PRO A 91 -11.78 -9.57 -3.16
CA PRO A 91 -12.22 -8.77 -2.03
C PRO A 91 -13.76 -8.74 -1.96
N ASN A 92 -14.30 -8.85 -0.74
CA ASN A 92 -15.70 -8.54 -0.48
C ASN A 92 -15.83 -7.03 -0.27
N HIS A 93 -16.59 -6.36 -1.13
CA HIS A 93 -16.76 -4.90 -1.09
C HIS A 93 -17.33 -4.40 0.24
N LYS A 94 -18.25 -5.13 0.87
CA LYS A 94 -18.85 -4.73 2.16
C LYS A 94 -17.83 -4.79 3.27
N ASP A 95 -16.99 -5.83 3.27
CA ASP A 95 -15.97 -6.01 4.30
C ASP A 95 -14.84 -5.00 4.14
N LEU A 96 -14.46 -4.69 2.89
CA LEU A 96 -13.50 -3.63 2.58
C LEU A 96 -13.97 -2.26 3.08
N VAL A 97 -15.21 -1.87 2.76
CA VAL A 97 -15.76 -0.57 3.21
C VAL A 97 -15.82 -0.53 4.74
N ARG A 98 -16.21 -1.64 5.40
CA ARG A 98 -16.19 -1.71 6.87
C ARG A 98 -14.79 -1.59 7.45
N GLN A 99 -13.76 -2.13 6.77
CA GLN A 99 -12.38 -2.01 7.21
C GLN A 99 -11.90 -0.56 7.13
N ILE A 100 -12.16 0.12 6.01
CA ILE A 100 -11.80 1.54 5.82
C ILE A 100 -12.51 2.43 6.85
N LEU A 101 -13.80 2.19 7.13
CA LEU A 101 -14.59 3.04 8.04
C LEU A 101 -14.32 2.79 9.53
N ARG A 102 -13.56 1.75 9.89
CA ARG A 102 -13.25 1.40 11.29
C ARG A 102 -11.92 1.98 11.78
N GLU A 103 -11.04 2.35 10.85
CA GLU A 103 -9.76 3.00 11.10
C GLU A 103 -9.92 4.52 11.06
#